data_AF-A0A2U1QLX7-F1
#
_entry.id   AF-A0A2U1QLX7-F1
#
_cell.length_a   1.000
_cell.length_b   1.000
_cell.length_c   1.000
_cell.angle_alpha   90.00
_cell.angle_beta   90.00
_cell.angle_gamma   90.00
#
_symmetry.space_group_name_H-M   'P 1'
#
loop_
_entity.id
_entity.type
_entity.pdbx_description
1 polymer ?
#
loop_
_entity_poly.entity_id
_entity_poly.type
_entity_poly.pdbx_seq_one_letter_code
_entity_poly.pdbx_strand_id
1 'polypeptide(L)'
;MKILVVFVVMVLFCDCVMTKECTNTPTQLSSHTYRYALLNSKNKTLKQEVLTLSSHDHDHLTPTDDSAWASLLPRKVLKQEDEFSWMMMYRQMKNNNGGSGKVRDSGSFLNEVFLGDVRLDSDSIHGQAQQTNLEYLMLLDGDNLVWSFRKTAGLPTPGVAYGGWESPNQELRGHFVGHYLSATAMMWASTGNDTLKKKMTAVVSALGECQEKMGTGYLSAFPSEFFDRFEAVQPVWAPYYTIHKIMAGLVDQYVFAGNDQALKMVTQMADYFYKRVQNVITKYTIERHWRSLNEETGGMNDVMYRLYTITGNANHLLLAHLFDKPCFLGLLAIKADELSGFHANTHIPIVVGAQRRYEVTGDPLYKEIGTFFMETVNSSHS
;
A
#
# COMPACT_ATOMS: atom_id res chain seq x y z
N MET A 1 63.62 38.09 2.56
CA MET A 1 62.44 38.59 3.29
C MET A 1 61.22 38.41 2.39
N LYS A 2 60.33 37.48 2.80
CA LYS A 2 58.93 37.27 2.37
C LYS A 2 58.64 36.90 0.90
N ILE A 3 58.52 35.58 0.70
CA ILE A 3 57.74 34.90 -0.34
C ILE A 3 56.25 35.16 -0.05
N LEU A 4 55.50 35.66 -1.04
CA LEU A 4 54.03 35.79 -0.97
C LEU A 4 53.41 34.60 -1.73
N VAL A 5 53.05 33.54 -1.01
CA VAL A 5 52.22 32.44 -1.54
C VAL A 5 50.77 32.88 -1.44
N VAL A 6 50.11 33.02 -2.58
CA VAL A 6 48.65 33.20 -2.67
C VAL A 6 48.00 31.84 -2.44
N PHE A 7 47.40 31.64 -1.27
CA PHE A 7 46.52 30.50 -1.01
C PHE A 7 45.15 30.78 -1.64
N VAL A 8 44.85 30.12 -2.76
CA VAL A 8 43.48 29.99 -3.25
C VAL A 8 42.81 28.90 -2.41
N VAL A 9 42.01 29.31 -1.42
CA VAL A 9 41.11 28.41 -0.71
C VAL A 9 39.91 28.16 -1.62
N MET A 10 39.96 27.07 -2.39
CA MET A 10 38.75 26.49 -2.99
C MET A 10 37.93 25.90 -1.84
N VAL A 11 36.94 26.66 -1.36
CA VAL A 11 35.88 26.11 -0.53
C VAL A 11 35.03 25.24 -1.45
N LEU A 12 35.29 23.93 -1.41
CA LEU A 12 34.35 22.92 -1.87
C LEU A 12 33.12 23.02 -0.96
N PHE A 13 32.12 23.80 -1.38
CA PHE A 13 30.76 23.58 -0.95
C PHE A 13 30.34 22.23 -1.51
N CYS A 14 30.68 21.17 -0.78
CA CYS A 14 29.98 19.92 -0.89
C CYS A 14 28.58 20.22 -0.33
N ASP A 15 27.66 20.62 -1.20
CA ASP A 15 26.24 20.56 -0.88
C ASP A 15 25.98 19.08 -0.57
N CYS A 16 25.99 18.74 0.72
CA CYS A 16 25.42 17.49 1.19
C CYS A 16 23.97 17.52 0.73
N VAL A 17 23.67 16.84 -0.38
CA VAL A 17 22.32 16.40 -0.68
C VAL A 17 21.93 15.54 0.50
N MET A 18 21.23 16.14 1.46
CA MET A 18 20.64 15.41 2.57
C MET A 18 19.61 14.48 1.92
N THR A 19 19.98 13.22 1.76
CA THR A 19 19.10 12.18 1.24
C THR A 19 17.87 12.14 2.15
N LYS A 20 16.70 12.46 1.60
CA LYS A 20 15.43 12.38 2.32
C LYS A 20 15.29 10.96 2.90
N GLU A 21 14.99 10.88 4.19
CA GLU A 21 15.08 9.65 4.96
C GLU A 21 14.04 8.61 4.52
N CYS A 22 14.49 7.50 3.94
CA CYS A 22 13.66 6.34 3.63
C CYS A 22 13.79 5.33 4.77
N THR A 23 13.05 5.53 5.87
CA THR A 23 13.33 4.91 7.18
C THR A 23 12.64 3.56 7.40
N ASN A 24 12.32 2.83 6.34
CA ASN A 24 11.82 1.45 6.50
C ASN A 24 12.96 0.45 6.81
N THR A 25 14.07 0.95 7.34
CA THR A 25 15.14 0.12 7.88
C THR A 25 14.62 -0.62 9.11
N PRO A 26 14.95 -1.91 9.33
CA PRO A 26 14.47 -2.66 10.46
C PRO A 26 14.79 -1.98 11.80
N THR A 27 13.79 -1.34 12.38
CA THR A 27 13.77 -0.95 13.80
C THR A 27 13.11 -2.06 14.62
N GLN A 28 13.15 -1.99 15.96
CA GLN A 28 12.37 -2.92 16.79
C GLN A 28 10.88 -2.87 16.43
N LEU A 29 10.37 -1.71 15.98
CA LEU A 29 9.00 -1.55 15.54
C LEU A 29 8.71 -2.16 14.16
N SER A 30 9.70 -2.48 13.33
CA SER A 30 9.46 -3.21 12.08
C SER A 30 8.96 -4.65 12.34
N SER A 31 9.25 -5.22 13.51
CA SER A 31 8.80 -6.55 13.89
C SER A 31 7.34 -6.55 14.37
N HIS A 32 6.47 -7.21 13.61
CA HIS A 32 5.09 -7.44 14.02
C HIS A 32 4.97 -8.18 15.37
N THR A 33 5.87 -9.13 15.63
CA THR A 33 5.93 -9.85 16.91
C THR A 33 6.28 -8.92 18.06
N TYR A 34 7.27 -8.03 17.85
CA TYR A 34 7.65 -7.04 18.85
C TYR A 34 6.53 -6.03 19.09
N ARG A 35 5.89 -5.51 18.04
CA ARG A 35 4.73 -4.60 18.15
C ARG A 35 3.57 -5.25 18.91
N TYR A 36 3.26 -6.51 18.63
CA TYR A 36 2.26 -7.26 19.39
C TYR A 36 2.61 -7.37 20.88
N ALA A 37 3.86 -7.72 21.20
CA ALA A 37 4.33 -7.82 22.59
C ALA A 37 4.30 -6.45 23.29
N LEU A 38 4.73 -5.39 22.58
CA LEU A 38 4.71 -4.02 23.06
C LEU A 38 3.28 -3.58 23.39
N LEU A 39 2.32 -3.78 22.47
CA LEU A 39 0.91 -3.42 22.68
C LEU A 39 0.26 -4.20 23.83
N ASN A 40 0.67 -5.44 24.07
CA ASN A 40 0.19 -6.25 25.21
C ASN A 40 0.92 -6.00 26.53
N SER A 41 2.04 -5.27 26.52
CA SER A 41 2.80 -4.98 27.73
C SER A 41 2.00 -4.16 28.74
N LYS A 42 2.06 -4.54 30.03
CA LYS A 42 1.50 -3.72 31.12
C LYS A 42 2.42 -2.57 31.52
N ASN A 43 3.66 -2.56 31.05
CA ASN A 43 4.64 -1.52 31.36
C ASN A 43 4.38 -0.28 30.50
N LYS A 44 3.65 0.69 31.06
CA LYS A 44 3.30 1.95 30.40
C LYS A 44 4.52 2.80 30.07
N THR A 45 5.54 2.77 30.92
CA THR A 45 6.78 3.54 30.71
C THR A 45 7.53 3.03 29.49
N LEU A 46 7.73 1.70 29.38
CA LEU A 46 8.36 1.09 28.21
C LEU A 46 7.58 1.39 26.92
N LYS A 47 6.25 1.31 26.96
CA LYS A 47 5.39 1.69 25.82
C LYS A 47 5.64 3.13 25.42
N GLN A 48 5.62 4.05 26.38
CA GLN A 48 5.84 5.47 26.12
C GLN A 48 7.23 5.69 25.54
N GLU A 49 8.28 5.18 26.18
CA GLU A 49 9.68 5.33 25.76
C GLU A 49 9.90 4.84 24.33
N VAL A 50 9.46 3.62 24.00
CA VAL A 50 9.66 3.04 22.66
C VAL A 50 8.91 3.84 21.59
N LEU A 51 7.68 4.27 21.88
CA LEU A 51 6.88 5.07 20.96
C LEU A 51 7.40 6.51 20.84
N THR A 52 7.93 7.10 21.92
CA THR A 52 8.53 8.45 21.90
C THR A 52 9.90 8.47 21.24
N LEU A 53 10.74 7.44 21.46
CA LEU A 53 12.05 7.35 20.80
C LEU A 53 11.88 7.19 19.29
N SER A 54 10.88 6.41 18.87
CA SER A 54 10.51 6.28 17.45
C SER A 54 9.92 7.56 16.85
N SER A 55 9.56 8.56 17.67
CA SER A 55 9.18 9.91 17.20
C SER A 55 10.29 10.95 17.39
N HIS A 56 11.31 10.70 18.24
CA HIS A 56 12.43 11.62 18.45
C HIS A 56 13.55 11.48 17.40
N ASP A 57 13.69 10.32 16.75
CA ASP A 57 14.47 10.21 15.49
C ASP A 57 13.85 11.04 14.34
N HIS A 58 12.63 11.58 14.54
CA HIS A 58 11.94 12.43 13.58
C HIS A 58 12.00 13.93 13.90
N ASP A 59 12.58 14.30 15.06
CA ASP A 59 12.75 15.66 15.56
C ASP A 59 14.20 16.14 15.42
N HIS A 60 14.75 16.06 14.20
CA HIS A 60 15.79 17.01 13.82
C HIS A 60 15.10 18.21 13.18
N LEU A 61 15.05 19.29 13.98
CA LEU A 61 14.83 20.68 13.60
C LEU A 61 14.90 20.85 12.07
N THR A 62 13.74 21.07 11.44
CA THR A 62 13.71 21.70 10.11
C THR A 62 14.48 23.01 10.24
N PRO A 63 15.64 23.19 9.56
CA PRO A 63 16.16 24.53 9.36
C PRO A 63 15.07 25.27 8.59
N THR A 64 14.76 26.48 9.05
CA THR A 64 13.79 27.41 8.45
C THR A 64 13.70 27.26 6.92
N ASP A 65 12.46 27.15 6.44
CA ASP A 65 11.96 26.91 5.07
C ASP A 65 12.54 27.78 3.94
N ASP A 66 13.67 28.46 4.12
CA ASP A 66 14.35 29.24 3.08
C ASP A 66 15.63 28.55 2.55
N SER A 67 16.29 27.67 3.33
CA SER A 67 17.55 27.02 2.88
C SER A 67 17.33 25.74 2.06
N ALA A 68 16.24 25.01 2.32
CA ALA A 68 15.87 23.81 1.57
C ALA A 68 15.40 24.12 0.13
N TRP A 69 14.99 25.36 -0.14
CA TRP A 69 14.60 25.82 -1.48
C TRP A 69 15.79 26.27 -2.34
N ALA A 70 16.94 26.57 -1.74
CA ALA A 70 18.10 27.08 -2.48
C ALA A 70 18.93 25.97 -3.14
N SER A 71 18.90 24.74 -2.61
CA SER A 71 19.72 23.61 -3.08
C SER A 71 18.98 22.63 -3.98
N LEU A 72 17.66 22.76 -4.11
CA LEU A 72 16.84 21.96 -5.00
C LEU A 72 16.09 22.87 -5.96
N LEU A 73 16.75 23.30 -7.04
CA LEU A 73 16.17 23.57 -8.36
C LEU A 73 17.23 24.20 -9.30
N PRO A 74 17.37 23.73 -10.56
CA PRO A 74 17.90 24.56 -11.63
C PRO A 74 16.99 25.78 -11.79
N ARG A 75 17.55 26.99 -11.67
CA ARG A 75 16.84 28.26 -11.86
C ARG A 75 16.03 28.27 -13.15
N LYS A 76 14.70 28.19 -13.03
CA LYS A 76 13.71 29.00 -13.79
C LYS A 76 12.27 28.73 -13.32
N VAL A 77 11.76 29.69 -12.54
CA VAL A 77 10.39 30.22 -12.51
C VAL A 77 9.22 29.22 -12.55
N LEU A 78 8.65 28.97 -11.37
CA LEU A 78 7.28 28.46 -11.19
C LEU A 78 6.26 29.45 -11.78
N LYS A 79 5.49 28.97 -12.76
CA LYS A 79 4.20 29.52 -13.18
C LYS A 79 3.23 28.35 -13.36
N GLN A 80 1.96 28.67 -13.59
CA GLN A 80 0.76 27.86 -13.90
C GLN A 80 0.92 26.68 -14.90
N GLU A 81 2.14 26.33 -15.29
CA GLU A 81 2.56 25.29 -16.22
C GLU A 81 2.72 23.90 -15.56
N ASP A 82 2.70 23.76 -14.23
CA ASP A 82 2.78 22.43 -13.58
C ASP A 82 1.43 21.68 -13.56
N GLU A 83 0.31 22.41 -13.49
CA GLU A 83 -1.00 21.87 -13.89
C GLU A 83 -0.99 21.48 -15.39
N PHE A 84 -0.20 22.19 -16.20
CA PHE A 84 -0.05 21.95 -17.62
C PHE A 84 0.83 20.72 -17.91
N SER A 85 1.83 20.42 -17.08
CA SER A 85 2.66 19.20 -17.16
C SER A 85 1.83 17.94 -16.91
N TRP A 86 0.98 17.97 -15.88
CA TRP A 86 0.00 16.91 -15.61
C TRP A 86 -1.08 16.82 -16.69
N MET A 87 -1.61 17.94 -17.18
CA MET A 87 -2.53 17.95 -18.32
C MET A 87 -1.86 17.52 -19.64
N MET A 88 -0.55 17.67 -19.79
CA MET A 88 0.22 17.23 -20.95
C MET A 88 0.49 15.73 -20.88
N MET A 89 0.85 15.19 -19.72
CA MET A 89 0.90 13.73 -19.48
C MET A 89 -0.48 13.09 -19.70
N TYR A 90 -1.55 13.74 -19.21
CA TYR A 90 -2.94 13.36 -19.45
C TYR A 90 -3.36 13.48 -20.93
N ARG A 91 -2.94 14.54 -21.65
CA ARG A 91 -3.18 14.70 -23.10
C ARG A 91 -2.38 13.71 -23.92
N GLN A 92 -1.19 13.31 -23.49
CA GLN A 92 -0.36 12.31 -24.15
C GLN A 92 -0.96 10.91 -23.96
N MET A 93 -1.51 10.61 -22.77
CA MET A 93 -2.33 9.42 -22.52
C MET A 93 -3.64 9.43 -23.33
N LYS A 94 -4.34 10.57 -23.41
CA LYS A 94 -5.62 10.70 -24.13
C LYS A 94 -5.48 10.73 -25.66
N ASN A 95 -4.45 11.38 -26.20
CA ASN A 95 -4.19 11.44 -27.64
C ASN A 95 -3.69 10.11 -28.21
N ASN A 96 -3.18 9.19 -27.38
CA ASN A 96 -2.97 7.80 -27.77
C ASN A 96 -4.26 6.98 -27.90
N ASN A 97 -5.40 7.50 -27.41
CA ASN A 97 -6.72 6.87 -27.51
C ASN A 97 -7.71 7.64 -28.41
N GLY A 98 -7.22 8.66 -29.13
CA GLY A 98 -8.02 9.56 -29.95
C GLY A 98 -7.69 9.49 -31.44
N GLY A 99 -7.69 8.28 -32.01
CA GLY A 99 -7.51 8.07 -33.44
C GLY A 99 -7.70 6.60 -33.76
N SER A 100 -8.54 6.30 -34.75
CA SER A 100 -8.65 4.99 -35.38
C SER A 100 -7.28 4.56 -35.92
N GLY A 101 -6.47 3.96 -35.06
CA GLY A 101 -5.11 3.54 -35.34
C GLY A 101 -4.63 2.68 -34.20
N LYS A 102 -4.43 1.38 -34.51
CA LYS A 102 -3.80 0.36 -33.66
C LYS A 102 -2.98 0.97 -32.50
N VAL A 103 -3.38 0.62 -31.28
CA VAL A 103 -2.51 0.63 -30.10
C VAL A 103 -1.12 0.22 -30.57
N ARG A 104 -0.16 1.14 -30.46
CA ARG A 104 1.25 0.81 -30.68
C ARG A 104 1.53 -0.38 -29.82
N ASP A 105 1.94 -1.47 -30.47
CA ASP A 105 2.26 -2.78 -29.93
C ASP A 105 3.18 -2.65 -28.70
N SER A 106 2.59 -2.41 -27.54
CA SER A 106 3.14 -2.83 -26.27
C SER A 106 3.16 -4.34 -26.38
N GLY A 107 4.31 -4.91 -26.79
CA GLY A 107 4.42 -6.31 -27.19
C GLY A 107 3.55 -7.20 -26.32
N SER A 108 2.67 -7.99 -26.95
CA SER A 108 1.52 -8.61 -26.29
C SER A 108 1.88 -9.19 -24.92
N PHE A 109 1.40 -8.57 -23.83
CA PHE A 109 1.48 -9.19 -22.51
C PHE A 109 0.82 -10.56 -22.59
N LEU A 110 1.42 -11.55 -21.92
CA LEU A 110 0.76 -12.83 -21.73
C LEU A 110 -0.50 -12.61 -20.89
N ASN A 111 -1.59 -13.27 -21.27
CA ASN A 111 -2.80 -13.26 -20.48
C ASN A 111 -2.74 -14.37 -19.44
N GLU A 112 -3.17 -14.06 -18.22
CA GLU A 112 -3.37 -15.06 -17.17
C GLU A 112 -4.47 -16.04 -17.58
N VAL A 113 -4.30 -17.32 -17.20
CA VAL A 113 -5.35 -18.34 -17.33
C VAL A 113 -6.25 -18.23 -16.10
N PHE A 114 -7.57 -18.19 -16.30
CA PHE A 114 -8.51 -18.09 -15.20
C PHE A 114 -8.43 -19.33 -14.30
N LEU A 115 -8.53 -19.14 -12.98
CA LEU A 115 -8.41 -20.24 -12.01
C LEU A 115 -9.42 -21.37 -12.24
N GLY A 116 -10.64 -21.04 -12.68
CA GLY A 116 -11.67 -22.03 -12.99
C GLY A 116 -11.40 -22.87 -14.24
N ASP A 117 -10.46 -22.45 -15.08
CA ASP A 117 -10.04 -23.18 -16.29
C ASP A 117 -8.91 -24.18 -16.00
N VAL A 118 -8.35 -24.18 -14.79
CA VAL A 118 -7.26 -25.07 -14.38
C VAL A 118 -7.71 -25.97 -13.24
N ARG A 119 -7.73 -27.27 -13.45
CA ARG A 119 -8.01 -28.26 -12.40
C ARG A 119 -6.73 -28.91 -11.92
N LEU A 120 -6.50 -28.82 -10.60
CA LEU A 120 -5.43 -29.55 -9.95
C LEU A 120 -5.84 -31.02 -9.78
N ASP A 121 -4.90 -31.92 -10.02
CA ASP A 121 -5.06 -33.33 -9.68
C ASP A 121 -5.15 -33.46 -8.15
N SER A 122 -6.23 -34.08 -7.65
CA SER A 122 -6.50 -34.22 -6.22
C SER A 122 -5.42 -34.99 -5.47
N ASP A 123 -4.74 -35.92 -6.16
CA ASP A 123 -3.72 -36.76 -5.55
C ASP A 123 -2.34 -36.07 -5.55
N SER A 124 -2.18 -34.99 -6.31
CA SER A 124 -0.95 -34.19 -6.33
C SER A 124 -0.74 -33.42 -5.02
N ILE A 125 0.51 -33.04 -4.75
CA ILE A 125 0.84 -32.17 -3.60
C ILE A 125 0.06 -30.84 -3.62
N HIS A 126 -0.25 -30.31 -4.80
CA HIS A 126 -0.99 -29.06 -4.96
C HIS A 126 -2.49 -29.24 -4.72
N GLY A 127 -3.05 -30.37 -5.16
CA GLY A 127 -4.44 -30.75 -4.86
C GLY A 127 -4.67 -30.95 -3.37
N GLN A 128 -3.76 -31.67 -2.70
CA GLN A 128 -3.79 -31.84 -1.25
C GLN A 128 -3.68 -30.51 -0.51
N ALA A 129 -2.75 -29.63 -0.91
CA ALA A 129 -2.61 -28.29 -0.33
C ALA A 129 -3.86 -27.41 -0.54
N GLN A 130 -4.48 -27.45 -1.73
CA GLN A 130 -5.73 -26.76 -2.01
C GLN A 130 -6.85 -27.25 -1.08
N GLN A 131 -6.99 -28.56 -0.93
CA GLN A 131 -8.01 -29.16 -0.06
C GLN A 131 -7.80 -28.79 1.42
N THR A 132 -6.56 -28.88 1.92
CA THR A 132 -6.24 -28.46 3.29
C THR A 132 -6.55 -26.98 3.52
N ASN A 133 -6.24 -26.11 2.55
CA ASN A 133 -6.56 -24.69 2.66
C ASN A 133 -8.08 -24.44 2.61
N LEU A 134 -8.82 -25.16 1.76
CA LEU A 134 -10.28 -25.08 1.73
C LEU A 134 -10.89 -25.45 3.08
N GLU A 135 -10.43 -26.55 3.69
CA GLU A 135 -10.87 -26.97 5.02
C GLU A 135 -10.58 -25.89 6.07
N TYR A 136 -9.37 -25.31 6.06
CA TYR A 136 -9.02 -24.22 6.95
C TYR A 136 -9.95 -23.00 6.80
N LEU A 137 -10.23 -22.57 5.57
CA LEU A 137 -11.15 -21.46 5.30
C LEU A 137 -12.58 -21.74 5.77
N MET A 138 -13.01 -23.00 5.73
CA MET A 138 -14.32 -23.44 6.19
C MET A 138 -14.45 -23.44 7.73
N LEU A 139 -13.34 -23.69 8.45
CA LEU A 139 -13.29 -23.68 9.92
C LEU A 139 -13.50 -22.28 10.53
N LEU A 140 -13.19 -21.22 9.79
CA LEU A 140 -13.26 -19.84 10.30
C LEU A 140 -14.71 -19.38 10.46
N ASP A 141 -15.11 -18.87 11.61
CA ASP A 141 -16.49 -18.43 11.84
C ASP A 141 -16.75 -17.03 11.28
N GLY A 142 -17.88 -16.85 10.59
CA GLY A 142 -18.22 -15.58 9.93
C GLY A 142 -18.42 -14.43 10.90
N ASP A 143 -19.09 -14.66 12.03
CA ASP A 143 -19.36 -13.65 13.04
C ASP A 143 -18.09 -13.26 13.80
N ASN A 144 -17.18 -14.22 14.01
CA ASN A 144 -15.85 -13.94 14.57
C ASN A 144 -15.01 -13.07 13.63
N LEU A 145 -15.02 -13.36 12.32
CA LEU A 145 -14.30 -12.59 11.31
C LEU A 145 -14.75 -11.12 11.30
N VAL A 146 -16.06 -10.87 11.28
CA VAL A 146 -16.58 -9.49 11.18
C VAL A 146 -16.72 -8.79 12.53
N TRP A 147 -16.34 -9.43 13.64
CA TRP A 147 -16.57 -8.93 15.00
C TRP A 147 -16.00 -7.51 15.21
N SER A 148 -14.73 -7.28 14.86
CA SER A 148 -14.06 -5.99 15.09
C SER A 148 -14.60 -4.88 14.17
N PHE A 149 -15.08 -5.25 12.98
CA PHE A 149 -15.75 -4.33 12.06
C PHE A 149 -17.11 -3.89 12.61
N ARG A 150 -17.93 -4.86 13.04
CA ARG A 150 -19.22 -4.60 13.70
C ARG A 150 -19.03 -3.74 14.94
N LYS A 151 -18.02 -4.05 15.77
CA LYS A 151 -17.69 -3.26 16.96
C LYS A 151 -17.35 -1.81 16.62
N THR A 152 -16.53 -1.60 15.60
CA THR A 152 -16.12 -0.26 15.13
C THR A 152 -17.30 0.53 14.57
N ALA A 153 -18.20 -0.14 13.84
CA ALA A 153 -19.41 0.46 13.28
C ALA A 153 -20.54 0.68 14.31
N GLY A 154 -20.35 0.26 15.57
CA GLY A 154 -21.39 0.34 16.61
C GLY A 154 -22.56 -0.62 16.39
N LEU A 155 -22.33 -1.73 15.70
CA LEU A 155 -23.32 -2.79 15.45
C LEU A 155 -23.21 -3.92 16.50
N PRO A 156 -24.28 -4.73 16.69
CA PRO A 156 -24.23 -5.92 17.54
C PRO A 156 -23.15 -6.91 17.07
N THR A 157 -22.43 -7.50 18.02
CA THR A 157 -21.31 -8.43 17.78
C THR A 157 -21.64 -9.82 18.35
N PRO A 158 -22.40 -10.67 17.63
CA PRO A 158 -22.83 -11.98 18.12
C PRO A 158 -21.70 -13.01 18.28
N GLY A 159 -20.60 -12.86 17.52
CA GLY A 159 -19.43 -13.72 17.60
C GLY A 159 -18.45 -13.35 18.73
N VAL A 160 -17.26 -13.93 18.66
CA VAL A 160 -16.14 -13.70 19.56
C VAL A 160 -14.97 -13.14 18.77
N ALA A 161 -14.34 -12.08 19.30
CA ALA A 161 -13.15 -11.51 18.68
C ALA A 161 -12.02 -12.54 18.60
N TYR A 162 -11.33 -12.60 17.47
CA TYR A 162 -10.10 -13.37 17.35
C TYR A 162 -9.00 -12.83 18.28
N GLY A 163 -8.06 -13.70 18.65
CA GLY A 163 -6.87 -13.34 19.42
C GLY A 163 -5.70 -12.88 18.54
N GLY A 164 -4.49 -12.94 19.08
CA GLY A 164 -3.28 -12.60 18.32
C GLY A 164 -3.34 -11.18 17.76
N TRP A 165 -2.86 -10.98 16.54
CA TRP A 165 -2.85 -9.66 15.88
C TRP A 165 -4.24 -9.12 15.52
N GLU A 166 -5.27 -9.97 15.57
CA GLU A 166 -6.68 -9.62 15.36
C GLU A 166 -7.41 -9.24 16.66
N SER A 167 -6.74 -9.34 17.81
CA SER A 167 -7.34 -9.00 19.11
C SER A 167 -7.86 -7.56 19.13
N PRO A 168 -8.98 -7.26 19.82
CA PRO A 168 -9.61 -5.94 19.83
C PRO A 168 -8.69 -4.80 20.29
N ASN A 169 -7.62 -5.12 21.03
CA ASN A 169 -6.63 -4.17 21.51
C ASN A 169 -5.41 -4.01 20.58
N GLN A 170 -5.34 -4.75 19.47
CA GLN A 170 -4.22 -4.69 18.52
C GLN A 170 -4.50 -3.72 17.39
N GLU A 171 -3.47 -2.99 16.99
CA GLU A 171 -3.62 -1.95 15.96
C GLU A 171 -3.70 -2.52 14.53
N LEU A 172 -3.23 -3.76 14.31
CA LEU A 172 -3.22 -4.41 12.99
C LEU A 172 -4.54 -5.12 12.64
N ARG A 173 -5.48 -5.26 13.58
CA ARG A 173 -6.73 -6.03 13.41
C ARG A 173 -7.51 -5.65 12.13
N GLY A 174 -8.20 -6.62 11.56
CA GLY A 174 -8.90 -6.54 10.28
C GLY A 174 -8.07 -6.99 9.07
N HIS A 175 -6.74 -7.09 9.21
CA HIS A 175 -5.86 -7.45 8.10
C HIS A 175 -6.07 -8.90 7.67
N PHE A 176 -6.32 -9.80 8.63
CA PHE A 176 -6.59 -11.20 8.37
C PHE A 176 -7.91 -11.38 7.61
N VAL A 177 -8.92 -10.58 7.92
CA VAL A 177 -10.22 -10.62 7.23
C VAL A 177 -10.06 -10.18 5.78
N GLY A 178 -9.24 -9.17 5.51
CA GLY A 178 -8.88 -8.80 4.13
C GLY A 178 -8.25 -9.97 3.36
N HIS A 179 -7.29 -10.68 3.96
CA HIS A 179 -6.70 -11.89 3.37
C HIS A 179 -7.73 -13.01 3.17
N TYR A 180 -8.65 -13.21 4.12
CA TYR A 180 -9.73 -14.19 4.00
C TYR A 180 -10.62 -13.91 2.79
N LEU A 181 -10.94 -12.65 2.51
CA LEU A 181 -11.73 -12.28 1.32
C LEU A 181 -11.02 -12.69 0.03
N SER A 182 -9.73 -12.38 -0.13
CA SER A 182 -8.93 -12.82 -1.29
C SER A 182 -8.88 -14.35 -1.40
N ALA A 183 -8.52 -15.02 -0.30
CA ALA A 183 -8.34 -16.46 -0.26
C ALA A 183 -9.63 -17.22 -0.63
N THR A 184 -10.78 -16.79 -0.09
CA THR A 184 -12.07 -17.42 -0.39
C THR A 184 -12.53 -17.17 -1.81
N ALA A 185 -12.29 -15.98 -2.39
CA ALA A 185 -12.63 -15.69 -3.78
C ALA A 185 -11.84 -16.58 -4.75
N MET A 186 -10.51 -16.66 -4.57
CA MET A 186 -9.63 -17.51 -5.38
C MET A 186 -9.93 -19.01 -5.20
N MET A 187 -10.19 -19.45 -3.96
CA MET A 187 -10.55 -20.83 -3.67
C MET A 187 -11.90 -21.20 -4.30
N TRP A 188 -12.90 -20.31 -4.25
CA TRP A 188 -14.17 -20.53 -4.93
C TRP A 188 -13.99 -20.62 -6.45
N ALA A 189 -13.24 -19.70 -7.06
CA ALA A 189 -12.98 -19.74 -8.50
C ALA A 189 -12.28 -21.03 -8.94
N SER A 190 -11.39 -21.57 -8.09
CA SER A 190 -10.65 -22.81 -8.40
C SER A 190 -11.48 -24.09 -8.22
N THR A 191 -12.43 -24.10 -7.28
CA THR A 191 -13.10 -25.35 -6.83
C THR A 191 -14.59 -25.40 -7.15
N GLY A 192 -15.23 -24.25 -7.37
CA GLY A 192 -16.69 -24.14 -7.50
C GLY A 192 -17.47 -24.48 -6.22
N ASN A 193 -16.83 -24.46 -5.03
CA ASN A 193 -17.49 -24.88 -3.79
C ASN A 193 -18.61 -23.91 -3.35
N ASP A 194 -19.88 -24.30 -3.53
CA ASP A 194 -21.05 -23.47 -3.22
C ASP A 194 -21.20 -23.15 -1.72
N THR A 195 -20.74 -24.02 -0.83
CA THR A 195 -20.79 -23.77 0.61
C THR A 195 -19.84 -22.63 0.98
N LEU A 196 -18.63 -22.63 0.41
CA LEU A 196 -17.69 -21.54 0.54
C LEU A 196 -18.25 -20.25 -0.06
N LYS A 197 -18.90 -20.32 -1.23
CA LYS A 197 -19.54 -19.16 -1.87
C LYS A 197 -20.55 -18.49 -0.95
N LYS A 198 -21.43 -19.27 -0.32
CA LYS A 198 -22.42 -18.75 0.65
C LYS A 198 -21.73 -18.07 1.83
N LYS A 199 -20.70 -18.70 2.38
CA LYS A 199 -19.96 -18.21 3.54
C LYS A 199 -19.22 -16.90 3.25
N MET A 200 -18.45 -16.84 2.17
CA MET A 200 -17.71 -15.63 1.78
C MET A 200 -18.66 -14.47 1.42
N THR A 201 -19.78 -14.76 0.75
CA THR A 201 -20.80 -13.75 0.42
C THR A 201 -21.44 -13.17 1.68
N ALA A 202 -21.73 -14.02 2.68
CA ALA A 202 -22.27 -13.55 3.97
C ALA A 202 -21.28 -12.63 4.71
N VAL A 203 -19.97 -12.93 4.65
CA VAL A 203 -18.93 -12.06 5.22
C VAL A 203 -18.88 -10.71 4.50
N VAL A 204 -18.89 -10.70 3.16
CA VAL A 204 -18.95 -9.44 2.37
C VAL A 204 -20.21 -8.64 2.74
N SER A 205 -21.37 -9.30 2.83
CA SER A 205 -22.62 -8.65 3.22
C SER A 205 -22.53 -7.99 4.60
N ALA A 206 -22.01 -8.70 5.60
CA ALA A 206 -21.85 -8.17 6.95
C ALA A 206 -20.84 -7.01 7.03
N LEU A 207 -19.77 -7.05 6.23
CA LEU A 207 -18.85 -5.90 6.09
C LEU A 207 -19.53 -4.71 5.39
N GLY A 208 -20.39 -4.98 4.41
CA GLY A 208 -21.22 -3.97 3.74
C GLY A 208 -22.16 -3.27 4.73
N GLU A 209 -22.85 -4.01 5.60
CA GLU A 209 -23.67 -3.44 6.68
C GLU A 209 -22.85 -2.50 7.58
N CYS A 210 -21.61 -2.87 7.90
CA CYS A 210 -20.71 -2.03 8.70
C CYS A 210 -20.36 -0.73 7.95
N GLN A 211 -20.00 -0.82 6.67
CA GLN A 211 -19.66 0.35 5.86
C GLN A 211 -20.86 1.30 5.68
N GLU A 212 -22.05 0.74 5.44
CA GLU A 212 -23.31 1.49 5.32
C GLU A 212 -23.66 2.20 6.62
N LYS A 213 -23.50 1.52 7.77
CA LYS A 213 -23.73 2.12 9.10
C LYS A 213 -22.79 3.30 9.36
N MET A 214 -21.54 3.21 8.92
CA MET A 214 -20.57 4.31 9.02
C MET A 214 -20.92 5.48 8.08
N GLY A 215 -21.51 5.21 6.92
CA GLY A 215 -22.10 6.22 6.03
C GLY A 215 -21.10 7.13 5.30
N THR A 216 -19.80 6.89 5.44
CA THR A 216 -18.73 7.74 4.85
C THR A 216 -17.96 7.08 3.71
N GLY A 217 -18.23 5.80 3.42
CA GLY A 217 -17.41 4.95 2.55
C GLY A 217 -16.24 4.29 3.28
N TYR A 218 -16.01 4.63 4.55
CA TYR A 218 -14.97 4.01 5.38
C TYR A 218 -15.34 2.59 5.81
N LEU A 219 -14.39 1.67 5.72
CA LEU A 219 -14.49 0.31 6.25
C LEU A 219 -13.14 -0.13 6.83
N SER A 220 -13.13 -0.45 8.12
CA SER A 220 -11.98 -1.04 8.83
C SER A 220 -12.45 -1.68 10.14
N ALA A 221 -11.59 -2.51 10.74
CA ALA A 221 -11.77 -3.07 12.08
C ALA A 221 -11.30 -2.12 13.20
N PHE A 222 -10.85 -0.92 12.84
CA PHE A 222 -10.41 0.13 13.76
C PHE A 222 -10.94 1.52 13.33
N PRO A 223 -11.02 2.49 14.24
CA PRO A 223 -11.60 3.79 13.92
C PRO A 223 -10.59 4.67 13.15
N SER A 224 -11.07 5.71 12.46
CA SER A 224 -10.28 6.45 11.47
C SER A 224 -9.10 7.23 12.05
N GLU A 225 -9.03 7.43 13.37
CA GLU A 225 -7.96 8.15 14.06
C GLU A 225 -6.59 7.46 13.93
N PHE A 226 -6.56 6.18 13.55
CA PHE A 226 -5.30 5.50 13.22
C PHE A 226 -4.64 6.12 11.98
N PHE A 227 -5.44 6.57 11.01
CA PHE A 227 -4.91 7.31 9.87
C PHE A 227 -4.51 8.74 10.26
N ASP A 228 -5.19 9.36 11.22
CA ASP A 228 -4.76 10.68 11.72
C ASP A 228 -3.35 10.58 12.31
N ARG A 229 -3.06 9.52 13.09
CA ARG A 229 -1.71 9.24 13.61
C ARG A 229 -0.70 8.97 12.50
N PHE A 230 -1.05 8.12 11.53
CA PHE A 230 -0.19 7.80 10.39
C PHE A 230 0.21 9.06 9.61
N GLU A 231 -0.76 9.90 9.26
CA GLU A 231 -0.56 11.13 8.49
C GLU A 231 0.12 12.23 9.32
N ALA A 232 -0.03 12.16 10.65
CA ALA A 232 0.74 12.94 11.61
C ALA A 232 2.16 12.38 11.85
N VAL A 233 2.58 11.32 11.16
CA VAL A 233 3.87 10.63 11.35
C VAL A 233 4.10 10.32 12.83
N GLN A 234 3.01 9.88 13.49
CA GLN A 234 3.01 9.42 14.85
C GLN A 234 3.01 7.90 14.85
N PRO A 235 3.58 7.25 15.89
CA PRO A 235 3.58 5.80 15.98
C PRO A 235 2.16 5.26 15.83
N VAL A 236 1.95 4.31 14.92
CA VAL A 236 0.73 3.52 14.72
C VAL A 236 1.08 2.30 13.90
N TRP A 237 0.46 1.16 14.16
CA TRP A 237 0.80 -0.05 13.43
C TRP A 237 0.07 -0.16 12.08
N ALA A 238 0.78 0.14 11.00
CA ALA A 238 0.48 -0.23 9.61
C ALA A 238 -1.01 -0.13 9.17
N PRO A 239 -1.72 0.99 9.41
CA PRO A 239 -3.15 1.08 9.10
C PRO A 239 -3.44 1.01 7.59
N TYR A 240 -2.58 1.58 6.73
CA TYR A 240 -2.73 1.46 5.27
C TYR A 240 -2.43 0.05 4.76
N TYR A 241 -1.52 -0.71 5.39
CA TYR A 241 -1.33 -2.14 5.09
C TYR A 241 -2.62 -2.94 5.34
N THR A 242 -3.32 -2.68 6.45
CA THR A 242 -4.58 -3.36 6.76
C THR A 242 -5.64 -3.03 5.72
N ILE A 243 -5.79 -1.76 5.38
CA ILE A 243 -6.75 -1.33 4.35
C ILE A 243 -6.42 -1.93 2.99
N HIS A 244 -5.16 -1.99 2.61
CA HIS A 244 -4.75 -2.67 1.39
C HIS A 244 -5.29 -4.11 1.36
N LYS A 245 -5.20 -4.89 2.44
CA LYS A 245 -5.75 -6.27 2.45
C LYS A 245 -7.26 -6.30 2.26
N ILE A 246 -7.98 -5.39 2.93
CA ILE A 246 -9.43 -5.31 2.81
C ILE A 246 -9.82 -4.93 1.37
N MET A 247 -9.18 -3.92 0.78
CA MET A 247 -9.44 -3.48 -0.58
C MET A 247 -9.08 -4.54 -1.62
N ALA A 248 -7.93 -5.20 -1.46
CA ALA A 248 -7.50 -6.28 -2.35
C ALA A 248 -8.49 -7.46 -2.29
N GLY A 249 -8.92 -7.83 -1.08
CA GLY A 249 -9.94 -8.84 -0.87
C GLY A 249 -11.28 -8.51 -1.51
N LEU A 250 -11.73 -7.26 -1.43
CA LEU A 250 -12.97 -6.82 -2.10
C LEU A 250 -12.84 -6.79 -3.63
N VAL A 251 -11.68 -6.37 -4.15
CA VAL A 251 -11.39 -6.47 -5.59
C VAL A 251 -11.41 -7.93 -6.05
N ASP A 252 -10.80 -8.83 -5.29
CA ASP A 252 -10.76 -10.27 -5.62
C ASP A 252 -12.15 -10.91 -5.58
N GLN A 253 -12.99 -10.53 -4.61
CA GLN A 253 -14.39 -10.96 -4.54
C GLN A 253 -15.18 -10.52 -5.78
N TYR A 254 -14.88 -9.35 -6.36
CA TYR A 254 -15.47 -8.95 -7.63
C TYR A 254 -14.88 -9.71 -8.82
N VAL A 255 -13.54 -9.72 -8.97
CA VAL A 255 -12.85 -10.28 -10.13
C VAL A 255 -13.07 -11.80 -10.25
N PHE A 256 -12.94 -12.53 -9.15
CA PHE A 256 -13.02 -13.98 -9.16
C PHE A 256 -14.43 -14.51 -8.92
N ALA A 257 -15.28 -13.77 -8.19
CA ALA A 257 -16.62 -14.26 -7.79
C ALA A 257 -17.81 -13.44 -8.31
N GLY A 258 -17.58 -12.36 -9.06
CA GLY A 258 -18.63 -11.51 -9.62
C GLY A 258 -19.47 -10.79 -8.56
N ASN A 259 -18.89 -10.48 -7.41
CA ASN A 259 -19.59 -9.82 -6.31
C ASN A 259 -19.65 -8.29 -6.51
N ASP A 260 -20.74 -7.80 -7.11
CA ASP A 260 -20.95 -6.37 -7.37
C ASP A 260 -21.00 -5.50 -6.09
N GLN A 261 -21.49 -6.06 -4.98
CA GLN A 261 -21.48 -5.37 -3.70
C GLN A 261 -20.04 -5.08 -3.27
N ALA A 262 -19.12 -6.04 -3.43
CA ALA A 262 -17.71 -5.85 -3.10
C ALA A 262 -17.07 -4.73 -3.94
N LEU A 263 -17.38 -4.66 -5.24
CA LEU A 263 -16.91 -3.57 -6.12
C LEU A 263 -17.42 -2.20 -5.65
N LYS A 264 -18.70 -2.11 -5.30
CA LYS A 264 -19.29 -0.88 -4.76
C LYS A 264 -18.58 -0.46 -3.47
N MET A 265 -18.35 -1.41 -2.56
CA MET A 265 -17.69 -1.15 -1.27
C MET A 265 -16.27 -0.62 -1.46
N VAL A 266 -15.45 -1.28 -2.30
CA VAL A 266 -14.06 -0.85 -2.52
C VAL A 266 -13.95 0.47 -3.26
N THR A 267 -14.87 0.78 -4.17
CA THR A 267 -14.92 2.09 -4.84
C THR A 267 -15.21 3.21 -3.84
N GLN A 268 -16.15 3.00 -2.90
CA GLN A 268 -16.42 3.95 -1.83
C GLN A 268 -15.23 4.13 -0.87
N MET A 269 -14.50 3.05 -0.59
CA MET A 269 -13.24 3.13 0.18
C MET A 269 -12.19 3.95 -0.58
N ALA A 270 -12.03 3.71 -1.89
CA ALA A 270 -11.07 4.45 -2.71
C ALA A 270 -11.41 5.95 -2.74
N ASP A 271 -12.68 6.32 -2.86
CA ASP A 271 -13.13 7.72 -2.78
C ASP A 271 -12.83 8.35 -1.40
N TYR A 272 -13.04 7.59 -0.31
CA TYR A 272 -12.71 8.04 1.04
C TYR A 272 -11.22 8.33 1.19
N PHE A 273 -10.35 7.37 0.82
CA PHE A 273 -8.90 7.52 0.95
C PHE A 273 -8.32 8.52 -0.04
N TYR A 274 -8.90 8.66 -1.23
CA TYR A 274 -8.53 9.71 -2.19
C TYR A 274 -8.70 11.09 -1.56
N LYS A 275 -9.90 11.41 -1.07
CA LYS A 275 -10.19 12.69 -0.41
C LYS A 275 -9.28 12.92 0.79
N ARG A 276 -9.03 11.86 1.56
CA ARG A 276 -8.18 11.92 2.74
C ARG A 276 -6.73 12.27 2.39
N VAL A 277 -6.12 11.58 1.44
CA VAL A 277 -4.75 11.85 0.98
C VAL A 277 -4.66 13.25 0.36
N GLN A 278 -5.63 13.67 -0.44
CA GLN A 278 -5.68 15.04 -0.98
C GLN A 278 -5.72 16.09 0.13
N ASN A 279 -6.48 15.85 1.20
CA ASN A 279 -6.53 16.74 2.36
C ASN A 279 -5.18 16.81 3.10
N VAL A 280 -4.46 15.68 3.24
CA VAL A 280 -3.11 15.66 3.83
C VAL A 280 -2.15 16.51 3.02
N ILE A 281 -2.15 16.34 1.70
CA ILE A 281 -1.28 17.08 0.78
C ILE A 281 -1.60 18.58 0.82
N THR A 282 -2.89 18.93 0.83
CA THR A 282 -3.35 20.33 0.86
C THR A 282 -3.04 21.00 2.20
N LYS A 283 -3.22 20.28 3.32
CA LYS A 283 -3.01 20.82 4.67
C LYS A 283 -1.54 20.87 5.06
N TYR A 284 -0.75 19.92 4.60
CA TYR A 284 0.68 19.80 4.88
C TYR A 284 1.47 19.98 3.59
N THR A 285 1.90 18.88 2.95
CA THR A 285 2.59 18.87 1.65
C THR A 285 2.56 17.46 1.05
N ILE A 286 2.98 17.31 -0.21
CA ILE A 286 3.20 15.98 -0.81
C ILE A 286 4.37 15.23 -0.14
N GLU A 287 5.40 15.95 0.31
CA GLU A 287 6.50 15.38 1.07
C GLU A 287 6.02 14.81 2.41
N ARG A 288 5.06 15.47 3.07
CA ARG A 288 4.46 14.95 4.30
C ARG A 288 3.78 13.61 4.06
N HIS A 289 3.02 13.49 2.96
CA HIS A 289 2.40 12.24 2.56
C HIS A 289 3.45 11.15 2.29
N TRP A 290 4.48 11.42 1.50
CA TRP A 290 5.51 10.40 1.24
C TRP A 290 6.35 10.04 2.47
N ARG A 291 6.54 10.98 3.41
CA ARG A 291 7.17 10.69 4.70
C ARG A 291 6.34 9.75 5.56
N SER A 292 5.00 9.86 5.57
CA SER A 292 4.16 8.92 6.32
C SER A 292 4.19 7.50 5.74
N LEU A 293 4.52 7.32 4.45
CA LEU A 293 4.75 5.99 3.84
C LEU A 293 6.00 5.27 4.38
N ASN A 294 6.74 5.85 5.32
CA ASN A 294 7.73 5.14 6.15
C ASN A 294 7.06 4.25 7.22
N GLU A 295 5.74 4.32 7.37
CA GLU A 295 4.97 3.24 7.99
C GLU A 295 4.38 2.34 6.89
N GLU A 296 4.27 1.05 7.16
CA GLU A 296 3.94 0.04 6.15
C GLU A 296 2.55 0.27 5.55
N THR A 297 2.51 0.35 4.21
CA THR A 297 1.28 0.54 3.42
C THR A 297 0.90 -0.69 2.61
N GLY A 298 1.78 -1.69 2.51
CA GLY A 298 1.64 -2.80 1.58
C GLY A 298 1.52 -2.31 0.13
N GLY A 299 0.80 -3.04 -0.72
CA GLY A 299 0.54 -2.71 -2.12
C GLY A 299 -0.67 -1.79 -2.31
N MET A 300 -0.76 -0.69 -1.55
CA MET A 300 -1.82 0.32 -1.79
C MET A 300 -1.75 0.89 -3.22
N ASN A 301 -0.54 1.01 -3.79
CA ASN A 301 -0.37 1.37 -5.19
C ASN A 301 -0.93 0.28 -6.12
N ASP A 302 -0.55 -0.99 -5.94
CA ASP A 302 -1.06 -2.11 -6.76
C ASP A 302 -2.59 -2.17 -6.76
N VAL A 303 -3.23 -2.20 -5.59
CA VAL A 303 -4.69 -2.37 -5.53
C VAL A 303 -5.44 -1.17 -6.14
N MET A 304 -4.88 0.04 -6.07
CA MET A 304 -5.47 1.20 -6.76
C MET A 304 -5.28 1.13 -8.28
N TYR A 305 -4.11 0.69 -8.77
CA TYR A 305 -3.92 0.46 -10.21
C TYR A 305 -4.86 -0.63 -10.73
N ARG A 306 -5.02 -1.73 -9.99
CA ARG A 306 -5.99 -2.78 -10.32
C ARG A 306 -7.42 -2.23 -10.37
N LEU A 307 -7.83 -1.47 -9.36
CA LEU A 307 -9.17 -0.86 -9.35
C LEU A 307 -9.36 0.15 -10.50
N TYR A 308 -8.33 0.87 -10.92
CA TYR A 308 -8.36 1.71 -12.11
C TYR A 308 -8.65 0.89 -13.38
N THR A 309 -8.01 -0.27 -13.58
CA THR A 309 -8.28 -1.11 -14.76
C THR A 309 -9.73 -1.60 -14.82
N ILE A 310 -10.38 -1.80 -13.68
CA ILE A 310 -11.78 -2.23 -13.57
C ILE A 310 -12.75 -1.07 -13.84
N THR A 311 -12.46 0.11 -13.29
CA THR A 311 -13.43 1.22 -13.22
C THR A 311 -13.18 2.35 -14.22
N GLY A 312 -11.96 2.47 -14.75
CA GLY A 312 -11.51 3.61 -15.56
C GLY A 312 -11.44 4.94 -14.80
N ASN A 313 -11.65 4.97 -13.48
CA ASN A 313 -11.71 6.21 -12.70
C ASN A 313 -10.30 6.77 -12.45
N ALA A 314 -10.02 7.94 -13.02
CA ALA A 314 -8.71 8.61 -12.92
C ALA A 314 -8.28 8.92 -11.48
N ASN A 315 -9.20 9.06 -10.53
CA ASN A 315 -8.86 9.26 -9.12
C ASN A 315 -8.17 8.03 -8.53
N HIS A 316 -8.52 6.82 -8.98
CA HIS A 316 -7.84 5.58 -8.57
C HIS A 316 -6.39 5.57 -9.10
N LEU A 317 -6.20 5.97 -10.36
CA LEU A 317 -4.86 6.07 -10.96
C LEU A 317 -3.98 7.08 -10.22
N LEU A 318 -4.52 8.25 -9.89
CA LEU A 318 -3.78 9.27 -9.12
C LEU A 318 -3.47 8.80 -7.70
N LEU A 319 -4.44 8.17 -7.02
CA LEU A 319 -4.21 7.61 -5.68
C LEU A 319 -3.12 6.53 -5.71
N ALA A 320 -3.14 5.66 -6.72
CA ALA A 320 -2.11 4.63 -6.91
C ALA A 320 -0.72 5.27 -6.98
N HIS A 321 -0.56 6.32 -7.80
CA HIS A 321 0.69 7.03 -7.94
C HIS A 321 1.17 7.67 -6.62
N LEU A 322 0.26 8.23 -5.83
CA LEU A 322 0.61 8.81 -4.53
C LEU A 322 1.15 7.77 -3.55
N PHE A 323 0.91 6.48 -3.76
CA PHE A 323 1.49 5.37 -3.00
C PHE A 323 2.76 4.76 -3.62
N ASP A 324 3.23 5.23 -4.78
CA ASP A 324 4.50 4.81 -5.42
C ASP A 324 5.73 5.39 -4.68
N LYS A 325 5.94 4.97 -3.43
CA LYS A 325 6.98 5.44 -2.48
C LYS A 325 8.30 5.87 -3.15
N PRO A 326 8.50 7.16 -3.45
CA PRO A 326 9.58 7.59 -4.35
C PRO A 326 10.98 7.38 -3.77
N CYS A 327 11.15 7.46 -2.45
CA CYS A 327 12.46 7.26 -1.81
C CYS A 327 13.00 5.84 -2.00
N PHE A 328 12.12 4.85 -2.14
CA PHE A 328 12.51 3.45 -2.36
C PHE A 328 12.58 3.13 -3.86
N LEU A 329 11.51 3.45 -4.61
CA LEU A 329 11.48 3.21 -6.05
C LEU A 329 12.54 4.01 -6.82
N GLY A 330 12.92 5.18 -6.31
CA GLY A 330 13.99 6.00 -6.88
C GLY A 330 15.37 5.33 -6.82
N LEU A 331 15.67 4.56 -5.78
CA LEU A 331 16.92 3.77 -5.68
C LEU A 331 16.98 2.69 -6.77
N LEU A 332 15.87 1.99 -6.97
CA LEU A 332 15.73 0.99 -8.02
C LEU A 332 15.77 1.63 -9.42
N ALA A 333 15.19 2.81 -9.59
CA ALA A 333 15.18 3.56 -10.85
C ALA A 333 16.60 3.94 -11.32
N ILE A 334 17.50 4.23 -10.37
CA ILE A 334 18.91 4.51 -10.66
C ILE A 334 19.80 3.25 -10.64
N LYS A 335 19.20 2.06 -10.51
CA LYS A 335 19.88 0.76 -10.45
C LYS A 335 20.90 0.67 -9.30
N ALA A 336 20.55 1.25 -8.14
CA ALA A 336 21.33 1.13 -6.91
C ALA A 336 20.84 -0.05 -6.06
N ASP A 337 21.73 -0.99 -5.75
CA ASP A 337 21.47 -2.08 -4.80
C ASP A 337 21.67 -1.59 -3.36
N GLU A 338 20.63 -0.93 -2.86
CA GLU A 338 20.54 -0.47 -1.46
C GLU A 338 19.37 -1.21 -0.75
N LEU A 339 19.13 -2.47 -1.12
CA LEU A 339 18.05 -3.28 -0.54
C LEU A 339 18.37 -3.79 0.87
N SER A 340 19.68 -3.91 1.17
CA SER A 340 20.17 -4.38 2.46
C SER A 340 19.65 -3.50 3.61
N GLY A 341 19.12 -4.17 4.63
CA GLY A 341 18.58 -3.47 5.79
C GLY A 341 17.27 -2.76 5.51
N PHE A 342 16.45 -3.18 4.53
CA PHE A 342 15.03 -2.85 4.44
C PHE A 342 14.16 -4.04 4.88
N HIS A 343 12.99 -3.78 5.47
CA HIS A 343 12.01 -4.85 5.73
C HIS A 343 11.41 -5.37 4.41
N ALA A 344 11.76 -6.60 4.00
CA ALA A 344 11.44 -7.12 2.67
C ALA A 344 9.94 -7.09 2.33
N ASN A 345 9.08 -7.61 3.20
CA ASN A 345 7.63 -7.71 2.94
C ASN A 345 6.92 -6.36 2.88
N THR A 346 7.53 -5.28 3.39
CA THR A 346 7.02 -3.91 3.22
C THR A 346 7.23 -3.41 1.80
N HIS A 347 8.34 -3.81 1.15
CA HIS A 347 8.78 -3.20 -0.10
C HIS A 347 8.42 -4.02 -1.34
N ILE A 348 8.40 -5.35 -1.25
CA ILE A 348 7.99 -6.22 -2.36
C ILE A 348 6.61 -5.79 -2.93
N PRO A 349 5.57 -5.52 -2.12
CA PRO A 349 4.28 -5.06 -2.64
C PRO A 349 4.34 -3.70 -3.36
N ILE A 350 5.25 -2.81 -2.95
CA ILE A 350 5.44 -1.51 -3.61
C ILE A 350 6.02 -1.74 -5.01
N VAL A 351 6.96 -2.67 -5.16
CA VAL A 351 7.52 -3.07 -6.47
C VAL A 351 6.48 -3.75 -7.34
N VAL A 352 5.61 -4.61 -6.76
CA VAL A 352 4.49 -5.20 -7.51
C VAL A 352 3.58 -4.11 -8.06
N GLY A 353 3.23 -3.10 -7.26
CA GLY A 353 2.44 -1.97 -7.74
C GLY A 353 3.18 -1.10 -8.77
N ALA A 354 4.50 -0.98 -8.65
CA ALA A 354 5.34 -0.31 -9.65
C ALA A 354 5.27 -1.06 -11.00
N GLN A 355 5.41 -2.39 -11.00
CA GLN A 355 5.24 -3.21 -12.19
C GLN A 355 3.82 -3.07 -12.77
N ARG A 356 2.78 -3.07 -11.92
CA ARG A 356 1.40 -2.85 -12.35
C ARG A 356 1.21 -1.50 -13.03
N ARG A 357 1.87 -0.44 -12.55
CA ARG A 357 1.86 0.87 -13.22
C ARG A 357 2.37 0.77 -14.65
N TYR A 358 3.45 0.03 -14.89
CA TYR A 358 3.95 -0.18 -16.25
C TYR A 358 2.91 -0.88 -17.14
N GLU A 359 2.25 -1.91 -16.64
CA GLU A 359 1.18 -2.62 -17.38
C GLU A 359 0.00 -1.70 -17.71
N VAL A 360 -0.35 -0.79 -16.80
CA VAL A 360 -1.46 0.15 -16.97
C VAL A 360 -1.12 1.34 -17.87
N THR A 361 0.09 1.89 -17.75
CA THR A 361 0.46 3.20 -18.33
C THR A 361 1.45 3.08 -19.50
N GLY A 362 2.15 1.96 -19.61
CA GLY A 362 3.26 1.76 -20.56
C GLY A 362 4.55 2.48 -20.17
N ASP A 363 4.67 3.03 -18.95
CA ASP A 363 5.85 3.77 -18.49
C ASP A 363 7.09 2.85 -18.35
N PRO A 364 8.08 2.93 -19.26
CA PRO A 364 9.20 1.98 -19.30
C PRO A 364 10.12 2.09 -18.09
N LEU A 365 10.13 3.22 -17.38
CA LEU A 365 10.91 3.36 -16.15
C LEU A 365 10.46 2.35 -15.10
N TYR A 366 9.15 2.14 -14.98
CA TYR A 366 8.57 1.23 -14.00
C TYR A 366 8.81 -0.24 -14.33
N LYS A 367 8.95 -0.58 -15.61
CA LYS A 367 9.46 -1.88 -16.05
C LYS A 367 10.91 -2.10 -15.62
N GLU A 368 11.77 -1.10 -15.83
CA GLU A 368 13.19 -1.19 -15.44
C GLU A 368 13.34 -1.34 -13.92
N ILE A 369 12.55 -0.62 -13.13
CA ILE A 369 12.50 -0.75 -11.66
C ILE A 369 12.19 -2.19 -11.25
N GLY A 370 11.10 -2.78 -11.79
CA GLY A 370 10.69 -4.14 -11.45
C GLY A 370 11.71 -5.19 -11.90
N THR A 371 12.29 -5.00 -13.09
CA THR A 371 13.32 -5.89 -13.65
C THR A 371 14.58 -5.88 -12.80
N PHE A 372 15.11 -4.70 -12.49
CA PHE A 372 16.31 -4.55 -11.67
C PHE A 372 16.10 -5.14 -10.27
N PHE A 373 14.97 -4.87 -9.62
CA PHE A 373 14.66 -5.46 -8.32
C PHE A 373 14.72 -6.99 -8.34
N MET A 374 14.10 -7.62 -9.34
CA MET A 374 14.07 -9.08 -9.47
C MET A 374 15.47 -9.66 -9.74
N GLU A 375 16.26 -9.00 -10.59
CA GLU A 375 17.65 -9.38 -10.87
C GLU A 375 18.51 -9.31 -9.60
N THR A 376 18.43 -8.20 -8.86
CA THR A 376 19.16 -8.01 -7.62
C THR A 376 18.78 -9.06 -6.59
N VAL A 377 17.48 -9.26 -6.33
CA VAL A 377 17.02 -10.25 -5.34
C VAL A 377 17.52 -11.65 -5.67
N ASN A 378 17.41 -12.08 -6.94
CA ASN A 378 17.89 -13.40 -7.38
C ASN A 378 19.41 -13.57 -7.28
N SER A 379 20.16 -12.47 -7.44
CA SER A 379 21.62 -12.52 -7.47
C SER A 379 22.28 -12.47 -6.08
N SER A 380 21.70 -11.72 -5.14
CA SER A 380 22.38 -11.37 -3.88
C SER A 380 21.52 -11.47 -2.61
N HIS A 381 20.21 -11.73 -2.71
CA HIS A 381 19.30 -11.68 -1.54
C HIS A 381 18.28 -12.84 -1.47
N SER A 382 18.52 -13.96 -2.17
CA SER A 382 17.64 -15.16 -2.18
C SER A 382 18.21 -16.34 -1.43
#